data_AF-A0A5R2MUZ9-F1
#
_entry.id   AF-A0A5R2MUZ9-F1
#
_cell.length_a   1.000
_cell.length_b   1.000
_cell.length_c   1.000
_cell.angle_alpha   90.00
_cell.angle_beta   90.00
_cell.angle_gamma   90.00
#
_symmetry.space_group_name_H-M   'P 1'
#
loop_
_entity.id
_entity.type
_entity.pdbx_description
1 polymer ?
#
loop_
_entity_poly.entity_id
_entity_poly.type
_entity_poly.pdbx_seq_one_letter_code
_entity_poly.pdbx_strand_id
1 'polypeptide(L)' 'MSSRRPELILVHEPEKACFERLVADGYAPKRAAEISSYLAQSTDLAPEFDTLAATCDSRGLAFAAVELDGVA' A
#
# COMPACT_ATOMS: atom_id res chain seq x y z
N MET A 1 6.16 9.65 -31.23
CA MET A 1 5.98 10.02 -29.81
C MET A 1 5.65 8.73 -29.09
N SER A 2 6.46 8.29 -28.12
CA SER A 2 6.15 7.06 -27.38
C SER A 2 4.78 7.20 -26.75
N SER A 3 3.81 6.41 -27.21
CA SER A 3 2.49 6.27 -26.60
C SER A 3 2.64 5.48 -25.30
N ARG A 4 3.36 6.04 -24.33
CA ARG A 4 3.58 5.40 -23.04
C ARG A 4 2.29 5.57 -22.25
N ARG A 5 1.63 4.45 -21.99
CA ARG A 5 0.45 4.38 -21.13
C ARG A 5 0.83 4.98 -19.75
N PRO A 6 0.14 6.01 -19.25
CA PRO A 6 0.41 6.51 -17.90
C PRO A 6 0.04 5.45 -16.87
N GLU A 7 0.78 5.40 -15.77
CA GLU A 7 0.58 4.42 -14.70
C GLU A 7 0.28 5.14 -13.38
N LEU A 8 -0.76 4.69 -12.69
CA LEU A 8 -1.08 5.10 -11.32
C LEU A 8 -0.43 4.09 -10.36
N ILE A 9 0.47 4.57 -9.52
CA ILE A 9 1.10 3.78 -8.46
C ILE A 9 0.44 4.14 -7.14
N LEU A 10 -0.24 3.18 -6.52
CA LEU A 10 -0.75 3.28 -5.16
C LEU A 10 0.29 2.70 -4.20
N VAL A 11 0.96 3.56 -3.44
CA VAL A 11 1.89 3.15 -2.39
C VAL A 11 1.12 2.88 -1.10
N HIS A 12 1.30 1.71 -0.50
CA HIS A 12 0.56 1.33 0.71
C HIS A 12 1.42 0.55 1.72
N GLU A 13 1.03 0.49 2.99
CA GLU A 13 1.73 -0.28 4.04
C GLU A 13 0.72 -1.21 4.73
N PRO A 14 0.86 -2.55 4.60
CA PRO A 14 0.04 -3.48 5.36
C PRO A 14 0.28 -3.33 6.87
N GLU A 15 -0.77 -3.48 7.68
CA GLU A 15 -0.67 -3.40 9.16
C GLU A 15 0.42 -4.33 9.71
N LYS A 16 0.52 -5.54 9.18
CA LYS A 16 1.55 -6.50 9.59
C LYS A 16 2.97 -5.97 9.35
N ALA A 17 3.23 -5.35 8.19
CA ALA A 17 4.54 -4.80 7.88
C ALA A 17 4.88 -3.63 8.80
N CYS A 18 3.90 -2.75 9.08
CA CYS A 18 4.04 -1.66 10.04
C CYS A 18 4.35 -2.18 11.46
N PHE A 19 3.61 -3.21 11.91
CA PHE A 19 3.82 -3.86 13.20
C PHE A 19 5.22 -4.45 13.34
N GLU A 20 5.65 -5.24 12.35
CA GLU A 20 6.97 -5.90 12.36
C GLU A 20 8.10 -4.88 12.42
N ARG A 21 7.96 -3.76 11.70
CA ARG A 21 8.91 -2.64 11.73
C ARG A 21 9.00 -1.98 13.11
N LEU A 22 7.87 -1.66 13.71
CA LEU A 22 7.83 -1.06 15.05
C LEU A 22 8.45 -1.98 16.10
N VAL A 23 8.21 -3.28 16.02
CA VAL A 23 8.86 -4.26 16.91
C VAL A 23 10.37 -4.30 16.68
N ALA A 24 10.81 -4.31 15.42
CA ALA A 24 12.25 -4.27 15.07
C ALA A 24 12.94 -2.99 15.58
N ASP A 25 12.23 -1.87 15.60
CA ASP A 25 12.69 -0.57 16.13
C ASP A 25 12.67 -0.51 17.67
N GLY A 26 12.29 -1.61 18.35
CA GLY A 26 12.34 -1.73 19.81
C GLY A 26 11.08 -1.29 20.54
N TYR A 27 9.97 -1.05 19.84
CA TYR A 27 8.70 -0.77 20.48
C TYR A 27 8.15 -2.04 21.15
N ALA A 28 7.55 -1.88 22.34
CA ALA A 28 6.86 -2.98 23.00
C ALA A 28 5.71 -3.48 22.10
N PRO A 29 5.51 -4.81 21.95
CA PRO A 29 4.52 -5.37 21.03
C PRO A 29 3.10 -4.80 21.17
N LYS A 30 2.66 -4.52 22.40
CA LYS A 30 1.35 -3.88 22.64
C LYS A 30 1.25 -2.49 22.01
N ARG A 31 2.29 -1.67 22.16
CA ARG A 31 2.35 -0.32 21.58
C ARG A 31 2.52 -0.41 20.06
N ALA A 32 3.30 -1.37 19.56
CA ALA A 32 3.43 -1.62 18.13
C ALA A 32 2.07 -1.97 17.50
N ALA A 33 1.26 -2.82 18.14
CA ALA A 33 -0.08 -3.17 17.67
C ALA A 33 -1.06 -1.98 17.68
N GLU A 34 -1.02 -1.16 18.73
CA GLU A 34 -1.82 0.07 18.79
C GLU A 34 -1.44 1.01 17.63
N ILE A 35 -0.15 1.26 17.44
CA ILE A 35 0.34 2.14 16.38
C ILE A 35 0.03 1.57 15.00
N SER A 36 0.30 0.28 14.74
CA SER A 36 0.04 -0.33 13.44
C SER A 36 -1.44 -0.32 13.07
N SER A 37 -2.33 -0.55 14.05
CA SER A 37 -3.77 -0.48 13.84
C SER A 37 -4.26 0.93 13.47
N TYR A 38 -3.65 1.99 14.04
CA TYR A 38 -4.03 3.38 13.77
C TYR A 38 -3.31 4.01 12.57
N LEU A 39 -2.04 3.66 12.34
CA LEU A 39 -1.17 4.33 11.37
C LEU A 39 -0.97 3.57 10.06
N ALA A 40 -1.33 2.28 9.99
CA ALA A 40 -1.35 1.60 8.70
C ALA A 40 -2.32 2.37 7.78
N GLN A 41 -1.77 3.00 6.74
CA GLN A 41 -2.48 3.96 5.88
C GLN A 41 -3.56 3.28 4.99
N SER A 42 -3.72 1.97 5.13
CA SER A 42 -4.38 1.12 4.15
C SER A 42 -4.82 -0.22 4.75
N THR A 43 -5.12 -0.27 6.04
CA THR A 43 -5.75 -1.46 6.61
C THR A 43 -7.05 -1.70 5.83
N ASP A 44 -7.07 -2.75 5.01
CA ASP A 44 -8.21 -3.16 4.18
C ASP A 44 -8.41 -2.45 2.81
N LEU A 45 -7.37 -1.86 2.20
CA LEU A 45 -7.48 -1.41 0.78
C LEU A 45 -7.33 -2.55 -0.24
N ALA A 46 -6.77 -3.70 0.15
CA ALA A 46 -6.52 -4.81 -0.77
C ALA A 46 -7.77 -5.32 -1.51
N PRO A 47 -8.95 -5.44 -0.87
CA PRO A 47 -10.20 -5.78 -1.56
C PRO A 47 -10.59 -4.79 -2.67
N GLU A 48 -10.13 -3.54 -2.58
CA GLU A 48 -10.44 -2.48 -3.56
C GLU A 48 -9.49 -2.44 -4.76
N PHE A 49 -8.37 -3.17 -4.71
CA PHE A 49 -7.34 -3.10 -5.74
C PHE A 49 -7.84 -3.53 -7.12
N ASP A 50 -8.67 -4.56 -7.20
CA ASP A 50 -9.27 -5.01 -8.46
C ASP A 50 -10.23 -3.95 -9.04
N THR A 51 -11.03 -3.32 -8.18
CA THR A 51 -11.92 -2.22 -8.58
C THR A 51 -11.12 -1.01 -9.08
N LEU A 52 -10.03 -0.67 -8.41
CA LEU A 52 -9.11 0.40 -8.82
C LEU A 52 -8.43 0.08 -10.14
N ALA A 53 -7.95 -1.16 -10.32
CA ALA A 53 -7.32 -1.63 -11.55
C ALA A 53 -8.29 -1.54 -12.74
N ALA A 54 -9.50 -2.10 -12.60
CA ALA A 54 -10.53 -2.05 -13.64
C ALA A 54 -10.92 -0.60 -14.01
N THR A 55 -11.02 0.27 -13.00
CA THR A 55 -11.32 1.69 -13.20
C THR A 55 -10.20 2.40 -13.94
N CYS A 56 -8.94 2.15 -13.58
CA CYS A 56 -7.76 2.68 -14.27
C CYS A 56 -7.72 2.18 -15.73
N ASP A 57 -7.98 0.89 -15.94
CA ASP A 57 -8.01 0.29 -17.27
C ASP A 57 -9.06 0.95 -18.17
N SER A 58 -10.27 1.19 -17.67
CA SER A 58 -11.32 1.91 -18.41
C SER A 58 -10.92 3.32 -18.85
N ARG A 59 -9.93 3.93 -18.19
CA ARG A 59 -9.40 5.27 -18.45
C ARG A 59 -8.10 5.25 -19.24
N GLY A 60 -7.63 4.08 -19.66
CA GLY A 60 -6.36 3.93 -20.36
C GLY A 60 -5.14 4.10 -19.46
N LEU A 61 -5.29 3.99 -18.13
CA LEU A 61 -4.21 4.06 -17.15
C LEU A 61 -3.79 2.65 -16.74
N ALA A 62 -2.50 2.37 -16.63
CA ALA A 62 -2.03 1.20 -15.89
C ALA A 62 -2.19 1.45 -14.37
N PHE A 63 -2.29 0.39 -13.58
CA PHE A 63 -2.39 0.46 -12.13
C PHE A 63 -1.43 -0.51 -11.48
N ALA A 64 -0.71 -0.04 -10.46
CA ALA A 64 0.14 -0.86 -9.61
C ALA A 64 -0.10 -0.49 -8.14
N ALA A 65 -0.51 -1.46 -7.33
CA ALA A 65 -0.43 -1.35 -5.88
C ALA A 65 0.96 -1.85 -5.45
N VAL A 66 1.72 -1.01 -4.77
CA VAL A 66 3.10 -1.28 -4.36
C VAL A 66 3.21 -1.07 -2.87
N GLU A 67 3.72 -2.06 -2.15
CA GLU A 67 4.03 -1.90 -0.74
C GLU A 67 5.13 -0.83 -0.54
N LEU A 68 5.10 -0.12 0.58
CA LEU A 68 5.97 1.02 0.86
C LEU A 68 7.46 0.76 0.58
N ASP A 69 7.92 -0.45 0.91
CA ASP A 69 9.34 -0.84 0.73
C ASP A 69 9.67 -1.30 -0.70
N GLY A 70 8.65 -1.51 -1.53
CA GLY A 70 8.78 -1.87 -2.95
C GLY A 70 8.89 -0.67 -3.89
N VAL A 71 8.74 0.55 -3.37
CA VAL A 71 8.87 1.78 -4.16
C VAL A 71 10.33 2.21 -4.19
N ALA A 72 10.96 2.13 -5.38
CA ALA A 72 12.34 2.56 -5.63
C ALA A 72 12.40 3.97 -6.26
#